data_AF-A0A8J3GWW2-F1
#
_entry.id   AF-A0A8J3GWW2-F1
#
_cell.length_a   1.000
_cell.length_b   1.000
_cell.length_c   1.000
_cell.angle_alpha   90.00
_cell.angle_beta   90.00
_cell.angle_gamma   90.00
#
_symmetry.space_group_name_H-M   'P 1'
#
loop_
_entity.id
_entity.type
_entity.pdbx_description
1 polymer ?
#
loop_
_entity_poly.entity_id
_entity_poly.type
_entity_poly.pdbx_seq_one_letter_code
_entity_poly.pdbx_strand_id
1 'polypeptide(L)'
;MRIHLTDAGTISLVEPSNFRALDVLVDPQPEEQRLKALRRIGAPEGEGHVRLSPDVLRFLSGHAGEAEWEAGFAAMLAYAAKAGWVDEAGRVRAHLTFGEARGIVSSEDFRAAMRALPAGISAITAKGPKGDCGMIVSSLTSISAEPPMVGFFVHQSSSMVPVLREQDAFAANILGQEHRAVLRGFMLAEQGEARFAEGDWLREGEGPAQLADALARMECDIVHREQIGTHLLIVGRIRQSVSREASPIINFNAGTRVLAEVAAE
;
A
#
# COMPACT_ATOMS: atom_id res chain seq x y z
N MET A 1 -20.80 17.15 11.71
CA MET A 1 -19.67 16.35 12.17
C MET A 1 -19.96 14.92 11.77
N ARG A 2 -19.04 14.28 11.06
CA ARG A 2 -19.26 12.96 10.48
C ARG A 2 -18.08 12.05 10.74
N ILE A 3 -18.30 10.88 11.33
CA ILE A 3 -17.27 9.84 11.32
C ILE A 3 -17.34 9.14 9.97
N HIS A 4 -16.20 8.98 9.29
CA HIS A 4 -16.09 8.13 8.10
C HIS A 4 -15.31 6.87 8.44
N LEU A 5 -15.98 5.72 8.31
CA LEU A 5 -15.41 4.39 8.43
C LEU A 5 -15.16 3.82 7.02
N THR A 6 -13.90 3.70 6.63
CA THR A 6 -13.56 3.14 5.32
C THR A 6 -13.50 1.62 5.34
N ASP A 7 -13.67 1.00 4.17
CA ASP A 7 -13.50 -0.44 3.97
C ASP A 7 -12.04 -0.90 4.17
N ALA A 8 -11.08 0.01 4.01
CA ALA A 8 -9.67 -0.14 4.38
C ALA A 8 -9.43 -0.11 5.91
N GLY A 9 -10.45 0.17 6.71
CA GLY A 9 -10.37 0.16 8.18
C GLY A 9 -9.88 1.48 8.80
N THR A 10 -9.78 2.55 8.01
CA THR A 10 -9.49 3.91 8.47
C THR A 10 -10.72 4.50 9.16
N ILE A 11 -10.48 5.25 10.24
CA ILE A 11 -11.51 6.00 10.97
C ILE A 11 -11.09 7.45 10.98
N SER A 12 -11.93 8.35 10.48
CA SER A 12 -11.64 9.78 10.45
C SER A 12 -12.87 10.60 10.82
N LEU A 13 -12.66 11.84 11.29
CA LEU A 13 -13.71 12.80 11.54
C LEU A 13 -13.69 13.89 10.46
N VAL A 14 -14.81 14.04 9.77
CA VAL A 14 -15.04 15.05 8.74
C VAL A 14 -15.88 16.17 9.32
N GLU A 15 -15.49 17.42 9.05
CA GLU A 15 -16.10 18.63 9.60
C GLU A 15 -16.20 18.61 11.14
N PRO A 16 -15.07 18.59 11.86
CA PRO A 16 -15.02 18.41 13.31
C PRO A 16 -15.71 19.54 14.10
N SER A 17 -15.93 20.71 13.48
CA SER A 17 -16.60 21.87 14.11
C SER A 17 -18.07 22.03 13.68
N ASN A 18 -18.61 21.11 12.87
CA ASN A 18 -20.02 21.12 12.50
C ASN A 18 -20.86 20.41 13.56
N PHE A 19 -21.33 21.15 14.56
CA PHE A 19 -22.14 20.63 15.69
C PHE A 19 -23.64 20.49 15.40
N ARG A 20 -24.09 20.74 14.16
CA ARG A 20 -25.52 20.69 13.80
C ARG A 20 -26.02 19.28 13.48
N ALA A 21 -25.11 18.38 13.14
CA ALA A 21 -25.42 17.00 12.80
C ALA A 21 -24.28 16.09 13.25
N LEU A 22 -24.65 14.89 13.70
CA LEU A 22 -23.74 13.82 14.07
C LEU A 22 -24.16 12.53 13.35
N ASP A 23 -23.34 12.10 12.42
CA ASP A 23 -23.61 10.91 11.62
C ASP A 23 -22.34 10.07 11.42
N VAL A 24 -22.53 8.81 11.06
CA VAL A 24 -21.47 7.88 10.71
C VAL A 24 -21.71 7.39 9.29
N LEU A 25 -20.76 7.68 8.41
CA LEU A 25 -20.71 7.12 7.06
C LEU A 25 -19.87 5.85 7.10
N VAL A 26 -20.45 4.74 6.66
CA VAL A 26 -19.78 3.45 6.57
C VAL A 26 -19.65 3.06 5.10
N ASP A 27 -18.42 2.86 4.64
CA ASP A 27 -18.18 2.32 3.31
C ASP A 27 -18.70 0.88 3.22
N PRO A 28 -19.24 0.45 2.06
CA PRO A 28 -19.75 -0.90 1.86
C PRO A 28 -18.70 -1.96 2.13
N GLN A 29 -18.97 -2.84 3.09
CA GLN A 29 -18.06 -3.88 3.55
C GLN A 29 -18.86 -5.05 4.15
N PRO A 30 -18.28 -6.26 4.24
CA PRO A 30 -18.95 -7.41 4.86
C PRO A 30 -19.46 -7.08 6.26
N GLU A 31 -20.62 -7.64 6.64
CA GLU A 31 -21.26 -7.36 7.93
C GLU A 31 -20.33 -7.58 9.13
N GLU A 32 -19.51 -8.63 9.10
CA GLU A 32 -18.54 -8.91 10.16
C GLU A 32 -17.50 -7.79 10.29
N GLN A 33 -16.97 -7.28 9.18
CA GLN A 33 -16.00 -6.19 9.16
C GLN A 33 -16.63 -4.88 9.62
N ARG A 34 -17.86 -4.61 9.17
CA ARG A 34 -18.68 -3.48 9.61
C ARG A 34 -18.87 -3.49 11.13
N LEU A 35 -19.30 -4.63 11.70
CA LEU A 35 -19.53 -4.74 13.13
C LEU A 35 -18.24 -4.55 13.93
N LYS A 36 -17.11 -5.07 13.44
CA LYS A 36 -15.78 -4.82 14.03
C LYS A 36 -15.41 -3.34 13.98
N ALA A 37 -15.63 -2.65 12.86
CA ALA A 37 -15.34 -1.23 12.71
C ALA A 37 -16.21 -0.35 13.62
N LEU A 38 -17.52 -0.61 13.68
CA LEU A 38 -18.45 0.15 14.54
C LEU A 38 -18.10 0.02 16.03
N ARG A 39 -17.67 -1.16 16.48
CA ARG A 39 -17.23 -1.39 17.86
C ARG A 39 -16.00 -0.57 18.27
N ARG A 40 -15.21 -0.06 17.31
CA ARG A 40 -14.05 0.81 17.59
C ARG A 40 -14.46 2.24 17.94
N ILE A 41 -15.65 2.68 17.53
CA ILE A 41 -16.13 4.05 17.74
C ILE A 41 -17.28 4.13 18.75
N GLY A 42 -17.94 3.01 19.03
CA GLY A 42 -19.13 3.00 19.86
C GLY A 42 -19.83 1.65 19.97
N ALA A 43 -21.09 1.66 20.38
CA ALA A 43 -21.95 0.49 20.46
C ALA A 43 -23.06 0.58 19.38
N PRO A 44 -23.18 -0.40 18.46
CA PRO A 44 -24.28 -0.45 17.50
C PRO A 44 -25.64 -0.43 18.20
N GLU A 45 -26.61 0.32 17.67
CA GLU A 45 -27.98 0.45 18.19
C GLU A 45 -28.99 0.27 17.05
N GLY A 46 -29.46 -0.96 16.88
CA GLY A 46 -30.34 -1.33 15.76
C GLY A 46 -29.67 -1.18 14.38
N GLU A 47 -30.46 -1.15 13.31
CA GLU A 47 -29.95 -1.14 11.94
C GLU A 47 -29.50 0.25 11.44
N GLY A 48 -29.90 1.33 12.11
CA GLY A 48 -29.71 2.70 11.61
C GLY A 48 -28.97 3.65 12.54
N HIS A 49 -28.44 3.17 13.67
CA HIS A 49 -27.77 4.04 14.66
C HIS A 49 -26.59 3.37 15.35
N VAL A 50 -25.71 4.21 15.90
CA VAL A 50 -24.60 3.82 16.79
C VAL A 50 -24.50 4.81 17.94
N ARG A 51 -24.17 4.31 19.12
CA ARG A 51 -23.88 5.10 20.32
C ARG A 51 -22.38 5.36 20.39
N LEU A 52 -21.96 6.57 20.04
CA LEU A 52 -20.57 6.99 19.97
C LEU A 52 -20.06 7.44 21.34
N SER A 53 -18.81 7.11 21.65
CA SER A 53 -18.12 7.68 22.81
C SER A 53 -17.70 9.13 22.53
N PRO A 54 -18.04 10.11 23.39
CA PRO A 54 -17.55 11.47 23.26
C PRO A 54 -16.02 11.56 23.21
N ASP A 55 -15.31 10.65 23.88
CA ASP A 55 -13.85 10.64 23.89
C ASP A 55 -13.27 10.24 22.54
N VAL A 56 -13.95 9.36 21.79
CA VAL A 56 -13.59 9.03 20.41
C VAL A 56 -13.73 10.26 19.52
N LEU A 57 -14.80 11.05 19.70
CA LEU A 57 -15.01 12.28 18.93
C LEU A 57 -13.94 13.34 19.26
N ARG A 58 -13.62 13.53 20.54
CA ARG A 58 -12.51 14.41 20.95
C ARG A 58 -11.20 13.97 20.33
N PHE A 59 -10.86 12.69 20.45
CA PHE A 59 -9.63 12.11 19.90
C PHE A 59 -9.53 12.33 18.38
N LEU A 60 -10.59 12.02 17.63
CA LEU A 60 -10.58 12.15 16.17
C LEU A 60 -10.65 13.60 15.68
N SER A 61 -11.15 14.53 16.50
CA SER A 61 -11.31 15.93 16.08
C SER A 61 -10.00 16.67 15.88
N GLY A 62 -8.95 16.32 16.63
CA GLY A 62 -7.72 17.11 16.70
C GLY A 62 -7.87 18.47 17.40
N HIS A 63 -9.08 18.84 17.86
CA HIS A 63 -9.40 20.14 18.48
C HIS A 63 -9.71 20.03 19.99
N ALA A 64 -9.53 18.84 20.58
CA ALA A 64 -9.80 18.63 22.00
C ALA A 64 -8.96 19.58 22.87
N GLY A 65 -9.62 20.27 23.79
CA GLY A 65 -9.00 21.30 24.64
C GLY A 65 -9.00 22.72 24.07
N GLU A 66 -9.38 22.94 22.81
CA GLU A 66 -9.62 24.29 22.28
C GLU A 66 -10.94 24.85 22.85
N ALA A 67 -10.89 26.02 23.50
CA ALA A 67 -12.01 26.55 24.28
C ALA A 67 -13.30 26.73 23.46
N GLU A 68 -13.19 27.27 22.24
CA GLU A 68 -14.34 27.48 21.35
C GLU A 68 -14.94 26.15 20.88
N TRP A 69 -14.08 25.17 20.56
CA TRP A 69 -14.52 23.85 20.13
C TRP A 69 -15.20 23.09 21.27
N GLU A 70 -14.62 23.07 22.48
CA GLU A 70 -15.20 22.42 23.65
C GLU A 70 -16.55 23.05 24.05
N ALA A 71 -16.70 24.37 23.93
CA ALA A 71 -17.97 25.04 24.16
C ALA A 71 -19.06 24.58 23.16
N GLY A 72 -18.71 24.52 21.87
CA GLY A 72 -19.61 24.02 20.83
C GLY A 72 -19.96 22.54 21.01
N PHE A 73 -18.97 21.71 21.33
CA PHE A 73 -19.15 20.29 21.59
C PHE A 73 -20.01 20.03 22.83
N ALA A 74 -19.78 20.74 23.93
CA ALA A 74 -20.59 20.65 25.14
C ALA A 74 -22.05 21.06 24.88
N ALA A 75 -22.28 22.12 24.09
CA ALA A 75 -23.63 22.53 23.70
C ALA A 75 -24.34 21.46 22.87
N MET A 76 -23.62 20.81 21.93
CA MET A 76 -24.14 19.68 21.16
C MET A 76 -24.53 18.50 22.06
N LEU A 77 -23.68 18.12 23.01
CA LEU A 77 -23.96 17.04 23.97
C LEU A 77 -25.17 17.36 24.86
N ALA A 78 -25.28 18.60 25.34
CA ALA A 78 -26.42 19.03 26.15
C ALA A 78 -27.74 18.99 25.36
N TYR A 79 -27.72 19.41 24.09
CA TYR A 79 -28.88 19.28 23.20
C TYR A 79 -29.26 17.81 22.98
N ALA A 80 -28.29 16.96 22.68
CA ALA A 80 -28.51 15.53 22.49
C ALA A 80 -29.08 14.86 23.75
N ALA A 81 -28.60 15.22 24.94
CA ALA A 81 -29.12 14.71 26.21
C ALA A 81 -30.59 15.11 26.41
N LYS A 82 -30.94 16.37 26.14
CA LYS A 82 -32.33 16.86 26.21
C LYS A 82 -33.26 16.12 25.24
N ALA A 83 -32.74 15.72 24.08
CA ALA A 83 -33.47 14.94 23.08
C ALA A 83 -33.54 13.43 23.37
N GLY A 84 -32.93 12.95 24.46
CA GLY A 84 -32.87 11.52 24.80
C GLY A 84 -31.88 10.72 23.95
N TRP A 85 -30.93 11.39 23.29
CA TRP A 85 -29.93 10.78 22.41
C TRP A 85 -28.63 10.44 23.14
N VAL A 86 -28.56 10.64 24.45
CA VAL A 86 -27.43 10.24 25.28
C VAL A 86 -27.87 9.09 26.18
N ASP A 87 -27.07 8.03 26.25
CA ASP A 87 -27.35 6.89 27.13
C ASP A 87 -26.74 7.06 28.53
N GLU A 88 -26.98 6.09 29.42
CA GLU A 88 -26.46 6.10 30.80
C GLU A 88 -24.93 6.13 30.88
N ALA A 89 -24.25 5.65 29.84
CA ALA A 89 -22.79 5.67 29.72
C ALA A 89 -22.26 6.97 29.09
N GLY A 90 -23.12 7.95 28.83
CA GLY A 90 -22.74 9.23 28.21
C GLY A 90 -22.51 9.15 26.70
N ARG A 91 -22.85 8.03 26.04
CA ARG A 91 -22.65 7.85 24.60
C ARG A 91 -23.77 8.52 23.80
N VAL A 92 -23.39 9.19 22.73
CA VAL A 92 -24.30 9.98 21.90
C VAL A 92 -24.75 9.17 20.70
N ARG A 93 -26.06 9.18 20.43
CA ARG A 93 -26.65 8.53 19.27
C ARG A 93 -26.31 9.29 18.00
N ALA A 94 -25.73 8.58 17.04
CA ALA A 94 -25.45 9.06 15.70
C ALA A 94 -26.23 8.23 14.68
N HIS A 95 -26.65 8.86 13.59
CA HIS A 95 -27.30 8.16 12.49
C HIS A 95 -26.26 7.39 11.67
N LEU A 96 -26.51 6.12 11.37
CA LEU A 96 -25.70 5.35 10.43
C LEU A 96 -26.20 5.58 9.02
N THR A 97 -25.30 6.03 8.16
CA THR A 97 -25.50 6.07 6.72
C THR A 97 -24.54 5.08 6.06
N PHE A 98 -25.05 4.34 5.09
CA PHE A 98 -24.24 3.48 4.25
C PHE A 98 -23.99 4.22 2.95
N GLY A 99 -22.73 4.37 2.57
CA GLY A 99 -22.41 4.89 1.25
C GLY A 99 -23.05 4.01 0.17
N GLU A 100 -23.44 4.60 -0.96
CA GLU A 100 -23.71 3.79 -2.14
C GLU A 100 -22.43 3.01 -2.47
N ALA A 101 -22.57 1.71 -2.76
CA ALA A 101 -21.48 0.95 -3.33
C ALA A 101 -21.13 1.55 -4.69
N ARG A 102 -20.13 2.43 -4.71
CA ARG A 102 -19.17 2.40 -5.80
C ARG A 102 -18.50 1.03 -5.69
N GLY A 103 -19.13 0.04 -6.33
CA GLY A 103 -18.69 -1.35 -6.25
C GLY A 103 -17.20 -1.42 -6.56
N ILE A 104 -16.43 -1.98 -5.63
CA ILE A 104 -15.04 -2.30 -5.91
C ILE A 104 -15.05 -3.52 -6.83
N VAL A 105 -14.22 -3.47 -7.87
CA VAL A 105 -14.13 -4.56 -8.85
C VAL A 105 -13.69 -5.86 -8.18
N SER A 106 -14.14 -7.00 -8.71
CA SER A 106 -13.70 -8.29 -8.18
C SER A 106 -12.19 -8.47 -8.34
N SER A 107 -11.58 -9.39 -7.59
CA SER A 107 -10.17 -9.74 -7.80
C SER A 107 -9.89 -10.30 -9.21
N GLU A 108 -10.89 -10.87 -9.86
CA GLU A 108 -10.79 -11.33 -11.25
C GLU A 108 -10.72 -10.15 -12.20
N ASP A 109 -11.66 -9.20 -12.08
CA ASP A 109 -11.71 -7.97 -12.89
C ASP A 109 -10.45 -7.11 -12.68
N PHE A 110 -9.96 -6.99 -11.44
CA PHE A 110 -8.69 -6.33 -11.15
C PHE A 110 -7.53 -7.00 -11.90
N ARG A 111 -7.42 -8.34 -11.83
CA ARG A 111 -6.35 -9.07 -12.55
C ARG A 111 -6.50 -8.92 -14.06
N ALA A 112 -7.73 -8.92 -14.58
CA ALA A 112 -7.99 -8.71 -16.01
C ALA A 112 -7.53 -7.31 -16.45
N ALA A 113 -7.86 -6.27 -15.67
CA ALA A 113 -7.39 -4.90 -15.91
C ALA A 113 -5.86 -4.81 -15.86
N MET A 114 -5.22 -5.39 -14.83
CA MET A 114 -3.76 -5.36 -14.69
C MET A 114 -3.03 -6.15 -15.80
N ARG A 115 -3.64 -7.20 -16.35
CA ARG A 115 -3.08 -7.93 -17.52
C ARG A 115 -3.02 -7.07 -18.78
N ALA A 116 -3.87 -6.05 -18.90
CA ALA A 116 -3.87 -5.10 -20.01
C ALA A 116 -2.81 -4.00 -19.88
N LEU A 117 -2.18 -3.85 -18.70
CA LEU A 117 -1.10 -2.90 -18.48
C LEU A 117 0.26 -3.58 -18.73
N PRO A 118 0.97 -3.27 -19.84
CA PRO A 118 2.32 -3.77 -20.02
C PRO A 118 3.26 -3.18 -18.96
N ALA A 119 4.13 -4.01 -18.41
CA ALA A 119 5.10 -3.59 -17.41
C ALA A 119 6.48 -4.16 -17.71
N GLY A 120 7.52 -3.37 -17.48
CA GLY A 120 8.89 -3.87 -17.48
C GLY A 120 9.10 -4.89 -16.37
N ILE A 121 10.04 -5.81 -16.58
CA ILE A 121 10.40 -6.82 -15.59
C ILE A 121 11.74 -6.44 -14.96
N SER A 122 11.80 -6.47 -13.63
CA SER A 122 13.03 -6.20 -12.88
C SER A 122 13.32 -7.31 -11.87
N ALA A 123 14.59 -7.66 -11.72
CA ALA A 123 15.07 -8.44 -10.59
C ALA A 123 15.49 -7.51 -9.45
N ILE A 124 14.79 -7.60 -8.32
CA ILE A 124 15.18 -6.96 -7.07
C ILE A 124 16.09 -7.91 -6.31
N THR A 125 17.24 -7.45 -5.88
CA THR A 125 18.23 -8.24 -5.13
C THR A 125 18.61 -7.54 -3.84
N ALA A 126 18.91 -8.32 -2.80
CA ALA A 126 19.37 -7.85 -1.51
C ALA A 126 20.32 -8.87 -0.89
N LYS A 127 21.16 -8.42 0.05
CA LYS A 127 21.99 -9.31 0.86
C LYS A 127 21.20 -9.80 2.06
N GLY A 128 20.84 -11.08 2.06
CA GLY A 128 20.20 -11.73 3.21
C GLY A 128 21.23 -12.33 4.18
N PRO A 129 20.80 -12.77 5.37
CA PRO A 129 21.68 -13.38 6.37
C PRO A 129 22.33 -14.70 5.91
N LYS A 130 21.84 -15.31 4.82
CA LYS A 130 22.34 -16.57 4.25
C LYS A 130 23.00 -16.40 2.88
N GLY A 131 23.24 -15.16 2.44
CA GLY A 131 23.75 -14.84 1.11
C GLY A 131 22.76 -14.06 0.26
N ASP A 132 22.98 -14.07 -1.06
CA ASP A 132 22.16 -13.29 -1.99
C ASP A 132 20.72 -13.82 -2.04
N CYS A 133 19.79 -12.88 -2.05
CA CYS A 133 18.38 -13.17 -2.24
C CYS A 133 17.80 -12.17 -3.23
N GLY A 134 16.74 -12.56 -3.92
CA GLY A 134 16.10 -11.68 -4.86
C GLY A 134 14.76 -12.19 -5.33
N MET A 135 14.01 -11.33 -6.01
CA MET A 135 12.69 -11.62 -6.56
C MET A 135 12.47 -10.88 -7.87
N ILE A 136 11.53 -11.37 -8.67
CA ILE A 136 11.05 -10.65 -9.85
C ILE A 136 9.89 -9.76 -9.46
N VAL A 137 9.92 -8.52 -9.93
CA VAL A 137 8.81 -7.57 -9.84
C VAL A 137 8.49 -7.00 -11.22
N SER A 138 7.21 -6.74 -11.44
CA SER A 138 6.72 -5.90 -12.53
C SER A 138 6.11 -4.59 -12.01
N SER A 139 6.36 -4.27 -10.74
CA SER A 139 5.80 -3.11 -10.03
C SER A 139 6.82 -2.00 -9.79
N LEU A 140 8.06 -2.15 -10.26
CA LEU A 140 9.09 -1.12 -10.14
C LEU A 140 8.65 0.13 -10.91
N THR A 141 8.65 1.28 -10.23
CA THR A 141 8.24 2.56 -10.79
C THR A 141 9.08 3.71 -10.25
N SER A 142 9.17 4.80 -11.01
CA SER A 142 9.78 6.06 -10.56
C SER A 142 8.89 6.73 -9.51
N ILE A 143 9.50 7.27 -8.45
CA ILE A 143 8.80 8.00 -7.38
C ILE A 143 9.14 9.49 -7.39
N SER A 144 10.43 9.84 -7.52
CA SER A 144 10.89 11.22 -7.60
C SER A 144 12.19 11.33 -8.39
N ALA A 145 12.41 12.47 -9.02
CA ALA A 145 13.69 12.84 -9.62
C ALA A 145 14.61 13.55 -8.62
N GLU A 146 14.05 14.32 -7.67
CA GLU A 146 14.80 15.11 -6.69
C GLU A 146 14.21 14.91 -5.28
N PRO A 147 14.86 14.10 -4.40
CA PRO A 147 15.98 13.21 -4.70
C PRO A 147 15.55 12.03 -5.62
N PRO A 148 16.50 11.39 -6.34
CA PRO A 148 16.18 10.29 -7.25
C PRO A 148 15.71 9.07 -6.45
N MET A 149 14.46 8.66 -6.68
CA MET A 149 13.81 7.57 -5.95
C MET A 149 13.00 6.66 -6.86
N VAL A 150 13.07 5.36 -6.58
CA VAL A 150 12.23 4.31 -7.17
C VAL A 150 11.48 3.55 -6.09
N GLY A 151 10.37 2.93 -6.45
CA GLY A 151 9.58 2.12 -5.54
C GLY A 151 9.07 0.85 -6.20
N PHE A 152 8.82 -0.17 -5.39
CA PHE A 152 8.19 -1.40 -5.84
C PHE A 152 7.34 -2.00 -4.72
N PHE A 153 6.41 -2.87 -5.11
CA PHE A 153 5.52 -3.58 -4.18
C PHE A 153 5.91 -5.04 -4.08
N VAL A 154 6.02 -5.55 -2.86
CA VAL A 154 6.24 -6.97 -2.55
C VAL A 154 5.06 -7.51 -1.76
N HIS A 155 4.50 -8.64 -2.21
CA HIS A 155 3.40 -9.28 -1.48
C HIS A 155 3.88 -9.73 -0.10
N GLN A 156 3.06 -9.54 0.93
CA GLN A 156 3.44 -9.79 2.33
C GLN A 156 3.88 -11.24 2.63
N SER A 157 3.47 -12.20 1.80
CA SER A 157 3.89 -13.61 1.92
C SER A 157 5.22 -13.93 1.23
N SER A 158 5.87 -12.96 0.61
CA SER A 158 7.15 -13.18 -0.08
C SER A 158 8.27 -13.46 0.92
N SER A 159 9.14 -14.42 0.58
CA SER A 159 10.38 -14.72 1.31
C SER A 159 11.33 -13.52 1.40
N MET A 160 11.17 -12.51 0.53
CA MET A 160 11.96 -11.29 0.56
C MET A 160 11.53 -10.30 1.64
N VAL A 161 10.31 -10.43 2.19
CA VAL A 161 9.78 -9.44 3.16
C VAL A 161 10.64 -9.33 4.42
N PRO A 162 11.07 -10.42 5.08
CA PRO A 162 11.96 -10.32 6.25
C PRO A 162 13.26 -9.59 5.91
N VAL A 163 13.89 -9.92 4.76
CA VAL A 163 15.14 -9.31 4.33
C VAL A 163 14.97 -7.82 4.06
N LEU A 164 13.94 -7.42 3.31
CA LEU A 164 13.69 -6.02 2.97
C LEU A 164 13.26 -5.17 4.16
N ARG A 165 12.81 -5.79 5.27
CA ARG A 165 12.53 -5.09 6.53
C ARG A 165 13.79 -4.82 7.35
N GLU A 166 14.78 -5.71 7.29
CA GLU A 166 15.99 -5.64 8.10
C GLU A 166 17.17 -4.97 7.39
N GLN A 167 17.27 -5.16 6.08
CA GLN A 167 18.36 -4.61 5.27
C GLN A 167 18.03 -3.20 4.80
N ASP A 168 19.06 -2.37 4.66
CA ASP A 168 18.92 -0.96 4.27
C ASP A 168 19.22 -0.70 2.79
N ALA A 169 19.57 -1.73 2.02
CA ALA A 169 19.88 -1.59 0.60
C ALA A 169 19.27 -2.71 -0.25
N PHE A 170 18.97 -2.38 -1.51
CA PHE A 170 18.65 -3.33 -2.56
C PHE A 170 19.22 -2.85 -3.89
N ALA A 171 19.36 -3.77 -4.85
CA ALA A 171 19.57 -3.40 -6.25
C ALA A 171 18.34 -3.73 -7.09
N ALA A 172 18.00 -2.82 -7.99
CA ALA A 172 16.97 -3.03 -9.00
C ALA A 172 17.65 -3.21 -10.37
N ASN A 173 17.46 -4.39 -10.97
CA ASN A 173 18.06 -4.78 -12.23
C ASN A 173 16.96 -4.92 -13.29
N ILE A 174 16.83 -3.93 -14.18
CA ILE A 174 15.85 -3.92 -15.27
C ILE A 174 16.29 -4.93 -16.34
N LEU A 175 15.41 -5.88 -16.64
CA LEU A 175 15.74 -7.00 -17.53
C LEU A 175 15.46 -6.69 -19.00
N GLY A 176 16.33 -7.21 -19.86
CA GLY A 176 16.25 -7.16 -21.31
C GLY A 176 15.75 -8.47 -21.88
N GLN A 177 15.47 -8.46 -23.19
CA GLN A 177 15.02 -9.65 -23.93
C GLN A 177 16.00 -10.83 -23.89
N GLU A 178 17.28 -10.56 -23.66
CA GLU A 178 18.37 -11.51 -23.49
C GLU A 178 18.32 -12.23 -22.12
N HIS A 179 17.76 -11.59 -21.09
CA HIS A 179 17.74 -12.12 -19.71
C HIS A 179 16.61 -13.13 -19.45
N ARG A 180 16.13 -13.84 -20.48
CA ARG A 180 15.08 -14.87 -20.33
C ARG A 180 15.51 -16.01 -19.41
N ALA A 181 16.78 -16.40 -19.44
CA ALA A 181 17.34 -17.43 -18.57
C ALA A 181 17.33 -16.97 -17.10
N VAL A 182 17.81 -15.75 -16.83
CA VAL A 182 17.76 -15.12 -15.50
C VAL A 182 16.33 -15.06 -14.96
N LEU A 183 15.39 -14.55 -15.76
CA LEU A 183 13.98 -14.48 -15.39
C LEU A 183 13.43 -15.88 -15.03
N ARG A 184 13.70 -16.89 -15.85
CA ARG A 184 13.29 -18.27 -15.60
C ARG A 184 13.91 -18.81 -14.31
N GLY A 185 15.20 -18.56 -14.07
CA GLY A 185 15.91 -18.97 -12.86
C GLY A 185 15.24 -18.42 -11.61
N PHE A 186 14.94 -17.12 -11.57
CA PHE A 186 14.27 -16.51 -10.41
C PHE A 186 12.83 -17.03 -10.18
N MET A 187 12.14 -17.43 -11.25
CA MET A 187 10.76 -17.93 -11.17
C MET A 187 10.67 -19.41 -10.76
N LEU A 188 11.67 -20.24 -11.12
CA LEU A 188 11.60 -21.69 -10.95
C LEU A 188 12.57 -22.25 -9.91
N ALA A 189 13.71 -21.61 -9.66
CA ALA A 189 14.70 -22.10 -8.73
C ALA A 189 14.27 -21.89 -7.27
N GLU A 190 14.89 -22.67 -6.38
CA GLU A 190 14.77 -22.46 -4.94
C GLU A 190 15.20 -21.04 -4.54
N GLN A 191 14.69 -20.58 -3.39
CA GLN A 191 15.02 -19.26 -2.87
C GLN A 191 16.51 -19.18 -2.49
N GLY A 192 17.10 -18.00 -2.68
CA GLY A 192 18.51 -17.73 -2.35
C GLY A 192 19.44 -17.92 -3.56
N GLU A 193 20.64 -18.45 -3.31
CA GLU A 193 21.76 -18.50 -4.26
C GLU A 193 21.42 -19.19 -5.59
N ALA A 194 20.56 -20.21 -5.57
CA ALA A 194 20.16 -20.95 -6.77
C ALA A 194 19.52 -20.06 -7.85
N ARG A 195 18.94 -18.91 -7.48
CA ARG A 195 18.36 -17.94 -8.42
C ARG A 195 19.42 -17.22 -9.25
N PHE A 196 20.64 -17.13 -8.73
CA PHE A 196 21.76 -16.39 -9.31
C PHE A 196 22.67 -17.28 -10.17
N ALA A 197 22.24 -18.52 -10.47
CA ALA A 197 22.99 -19.46 -11.31
C ALA A 197 23.09 -19.01 -12.77
N GLU A 198 22.11 -18.25 -13.25
CA GLU A 198 22.07 -17.68 -14.60
C GLU A 198 22.37 -16.18 -14.55
N GLY A 199 23.13 -15.69 -15.53
CA GLY A 199 23.55 -14.29 -15.64
C GLY A 199 24.90 -13.98 -14.98
N ASP A 200 25.51 -12.87 -15.38
CA ASP A 200 26.76 -12.39 -14.80
C ASP A 200 26.45 -11.44 -13.63
N TRP A 201 26.54 -11.94 -12.41
CA TRP A 201 26.20 -11.19 -11.20
C TRP A 201 27.44 -10.60 -10.54
N LEU A 202 27.53 -9.27 -10.57
CA LEU A 202 28.52 -8.49 -9.85
C LEU A 202 28.20 -8.54 -8.35
N ARG A 203 29.16 -9.05 -7.57
CA ARG A 203 29.09 -9.17 -6.11
C ARG A 203 30.27 -8.41 -5.52
N GLU A 204 30.13 -7.10 -5.41
CA GLU A 204 31.16 -6.23 -4.86
C GLU A 204 30.87 -5.90 -3.39
N GLY A 205 31.79 -6.29 -2.50
CA GLY A 205 31.66 -6.06 -1.06
C GLY A 205 30.39 -6.66 -0.45
N GLU A 206 29.81 -5.93 0.50
CA GLU A 206 28.57 -6.30 1.22
C GLU A 206 27.31 -5.73 0.55
N GLY A 207 27.42 -5.22 -0.68
CA GLY A 207 26.30 -4.66 -1.43
C GLY A 207 25.40 -5.72 -2.07
N PRO A 208 24.18 -5.36 -2.47
CA PRO A 208 23.27 -6.26 -3.20
C PRO A 208 23.87 -6.66 -4.56
N ALA A 209 23.71 -7.93 -4.95
CA ALA A 209 24.20 -8.43 -6.24
C ALA A 209 23.55 -7.69 -7.43
N GLN A 210 24.33 -7.26 -8.41
CA GLN A 210 23.84 -6.53 -9.58
C GLN A 210 24.10 -7.32 -10.87
N LEU A 211 23.15 -7.33 -11.80
CA LEU A 211 23.30 -8.01 -13.08
C LEU A 211 24.15 -7.14 -14.01
N ALA A 212 25.27 -7.69 -14.48
CA ALA A 212 26.31 -6.94 -15.19
C ALA A 212 25.79 -6.26 -16.46
N ASP A 213 24.92 -6.96 -17.19
CA ASP A 213 24.37 -6.60 -18.49
C ASP A 213 22.89 -6.17 -18.44
N ALA A 214 22.35 -5.87 -17.25
CA ALA A 214 21.00 -5.29 -17.09
C ALA A 214 20.83 -4.01 -17.92
N LEU A 215 19.61 -3.76 -18.43
CA LEU A 215 19.27 -2.51 -19.15
C LEU A 215 19.54 -1.29 -18.29
N ALA A 216 19.18 -1.40 -17.01
CA ALA A 216 19.69 -0.54 -15.97
C ALA A 216 19.85 -1.35 -14.69
N ARG A 217 20.95 -1.12 -13.97
CA ARG A 217 21.12 -1.56 -12.59
C ARG A 217 21.23 -0.34 -11.70
N MET A 218 20.48 -0.35 -10.61
CA MET A 218 20.40 0.76 -9.66
C MET A 218 20.63 0.23 -8.26
N GLU A 219 21.67 0.70 -7.59
CA GLU A 219 21.88 0.44 -6.16
C GLU A 219 21.14 1.50 -5.34
N CYS A 220 20.29 1.05 -4.43
CA CYS A 220 19.34 1.90 -3.73
C CYS A 220 19.40 1.71 -2.22
N ASP A 221 19.35 2.81 -1.49
CA ASP A 221 19.10 2.81 -0.04
C ASP A 221 17.61 2.81 0.23
N ILE A 222 17.12 1.90 1.06
CA ILE A 222 15.73 1.90 1.46
C ILE A 222 15.47 3.06 2.41
N VAL A 223 14.60 3.97 2.01
CA VAL A 223 14.24 5.18 2.76
C VAL A 223 12.81 5.17 3.28
N HIS A 224 11.94 4.30 2.73
CA HIS A 224 10.55 4.18 3.19
C HIS A 224 10.04 2.75 3.03
N ARG A 225 9.21 2.31 3.98
CA ARG A 225 8.57 1.00 4.00
C ARG A 225 7.14 1.16 4.53
N GLU A 226 6.14 0.77 3.75
CA GLU A 226 4.74 0.98 4.15
C GLU A 226 3.83 -0.16 3.70
N GLN A 227 3.03 -0.69 4.61
CA GLN A 227 2.05 -1.72 4.29
C GLN A 227 0.83 -1.07 3.61
N ILE A 228 0.55 -1.47 2.37
CA ILE A 228 -0.59 -1.03 1.57
C ILE A 228 -1.37 -2.26 1.12
N GLY A 229 -2.53 -2.50 1.75
CA GLY A 229 -3.32 -3.70 1.54
C GLY A 229 -2.50 -4.97 1.83
N THR A 230 -2.41 -5.88 0.86
CA THR A 230 -1.64 -7.14 0.98
C THR A 230 -0.16 -7.01 0.60
N HIS A 231 0.31 -5.81 0.24
CA HIS A 231 1.68 -5.58 -0.21
C HIS A 231 2.42 -4.60 0.69
N LEU A 232 3.73 -4.78 0.79
CA LEU A 232 4.64 -3.80 1.37
C LEU A 232 5.25 -2.98 0.23
N LEU A 233 5.04 -1.67 0.28
CA LEU A 233 5.75 -0.70 -0.55
C LEU A 233 7.15 -0.52 0.01
N ILE A 234 8.15 -0.64 -0.85
CA ILE A 234 9.55 -0.31 -0.57
C ILE A 234 9.93 0.86 -1.47
N VAL A 235 10.49 1.92 -0.90
CA VAL A 235 11.03 3.06 -1.65
C VAL A 235 12.53 3.15 -1.40
N GLY A 236 13.28 3.21 -2.49
CA GLY A 236 14.73 3.34 -2.49
C GLY A 236 15.19 4.67 -3.06
N ARG A 237 16.16 5.32 -2.40
CA ARG A 237 16.95 6.42 -2.98
C ARG A 237 18.08 5.83 -3.79
N ILE A 238 18.19 6.22 -5.06
CA ILE A 238 19.24 5.71 -5.96
C ILE A 238 20.58 6.33 -5.57
N ARG A 239 21.57 5.50 -5.21
CA ARG A 239 22.95 5.92 -4.94
C ARG A 239 23.81 5.89 -6.18
N GLN A 240 23.66 4.84 -6.97
CA GLN A 240 24.42 4.60 -8.20
C GLN A 240 23.52 3.94 -9.23
N SER A 241 23.75 4.26 -10.50
CA SER A 241 23.05 3.63 -11.61
C SER A 241 23.95 3.50 -12.82
N VAL A 242 23.85 2.37 -13.52
CA VAL A 242 24.45 2.16 -14.83
C VAL A 242 23.34 1.73 -15.78
N SER A 243 23.30 2.33 -16.96
CA SER A 243 22.29 2.05 -17.98
C SER A 243 22.94 1.73 -19.32
N ARG A 244 22.23 0.95 -20.14
CA ARG A 244 22.64 0.58 -21.49
C ARG A 244 21.45 0.54 -22.42
N GLU A 245 21.72 0.69 -23.71
CA GLU A 245 20.72 0.53 -24.76
C GLU A 245 20.50 -0.95 -25.07
N ALA A 246 19.28 -1.42 -24.89
CA ALA A 246 18.81 -2.75 -25.28
C ALA A 246 17.28 -2.81 -25.25
N SER A 247 16.71 -3.81 -25.92
CA SER A 247 15.25 -4.01 -25.92
C SER A 247 14.79 -4.67 -24.61
N PRO A 248 13.77 -4.11 -23.93
CA PRO A 248 13.31 -4.66 -22.66
C PRO A 248 12.54 -5.96 -22.85
N ILE A 249 12.52 -6.76 -21.79
CA ILE A 249 11.53 -7.82 -21.63
C ILE A 249 10.35 -7.28 -20.82
N ILE A 250 9.14 -7.54 -21.30
CA ILE A 250 7.92 -7.02 -20.68
C ILE A 250 7.00 -8.17 -20.23
N ASN A 251 6.24 -7.91 -19.17
CA ASN A 251 5.08 -8.70 -18.82
C ASN A 251 3.84 -8.04 -19.44
N PHE A 252 3.11 -8.78 -20.26
CA PHE A 252 1.86 -8.32 -20.86
C PHE A 252 0.91 -9.51 -21.07
N ASN A 253 -0.35 -9.34 -20.66
CA ASN A 253 -1.39 -10.37 -20.72
C ASN A 253 -0.95 -11.71 -20.10
N ALA A 254 -0.42 -11.65 -18.86
CA ALA A 254 0.08 -12.79 -18.10
C ALA A 254 1.18 -13.61 -18.82
N GLY A 255 1.94 -12.99 -19.72
CA GLY A 255 3.06 -13.64 -20.38
C GLY A 255 4.19 -12.68 -20.68
N THR A 256 5.36 -13.27 -20.91
CA THR A 256 6.56 -12.56 -21.32
C THR A 256 6.46 -12.16 -22.78
N ARG A 257 6.75 -10.91 -23.11
CA ARG A 257 6.77 -10.35 -24.47
C ARG A 257 8.02 -9.49 -24.67
N VAL A 258 8.26 -9.09 -25.91
CA VAL A 258 9.28 -8.11 -26.31
C VAL A 258 8.60 -6.97 -27.04
N LEU A 259 9.21 -5.78 -27.03
CA LEU A 259 8.74 -4.66 -27.83
C LEU A 259 9.08 -4.88 -29.31
N ALA A 260 8.22 -4.37 -30.18
CA ALA A 260 8.52 -4.18 -31.59
C ALA A 260 8.76 -2.69 -31.84
N GLU A 261 9.67 -2.36 -32.76
CA GLU A 261 9.83 -0.98 -33.22
C GLU A 261 8.54 -0.54 -33.94
N VAL A 262 8.07 0.64 -33.60
CA VAL A 262 7.04 1.32 -34.36
C VAL A 262 7.78 2.25 -35.32
N ALA A 263 7.51 2.12 -36.63
CA ALA A 263 8.08 3.04 -37.62
C ALA A 263 7.73 4.48 -37.21
N ALA A 264 8.72 5.38 -37.24
CA ALA A 264 8.46 6.79 -37.00
C ALA A 264 7.47 7.28 -38.07
N GLU A 265 6.35 7.86 -37.63
CA GLU A 265 5.42 8.59 -38.50
C GLU A 265 6.02 9.91 -38.99
#